data_AF-A0AAN9ZJ00-F1
#
_entry.id   AF-A0AAN9ZJ00-F1
#
_cell.length_a   1.000
_cell.length_b   1.000
_cell.length_c   1.000
_cell.angle_alpha   90.00
_cell.angle_beta   90.00
_cell.angle_gamma   90.00
#
_symmetry.space_group_name_H-M   'P 1'
#
loop_
_entity.id
_entity.type
_entity.pdbx_description
1 polymer ?
#
loop_
_entity_poly.entity_id
_entity_poly.type
_entity_poly.pdbx_seq_one_letter_code
_entity_poly.pdbx_strand_id
1 'polypeptide(L)'
;MASDDAREPEASPVARGLVVLTLLAIWVALLSNLMWSSVDSTMFEPVCPPVKIYGPCGENCGAGCRPPLICCSTGCGRACKLPVYKKCPLPELPPHPWYYK
;
A
#
# COMPACT_ATOMS: atom_id res chain seq x y z
N MET A 1 70.98 13.92 19.40
CA MET A 1 70.12 14.24 18.24
C MET A 1 69.49 12.93 17.81
N ALA A 2 68.31 12.61 18.37
CA ALA A 2 67.51 11.46 17.97
C ALA A 2 66.55 11.96 16.90
N SER A 3 66.60 11.34 15.72
CA SER A 3 65.69 11.62 14.61
C SER A 3 64.53 10.64 14.75
N ASP A 4 63.37 11.15 15.11
CA ASP A 4 62.10 10.43 15.10
C ASP A 4 61.72 10.09 13.65
N ASP A 5 61.84 8.82 13.30
CA ASP A 5 61.37 8.27 12.03
C ASP A 5 59.86 7.98 12.18
N ALA A 6 59.05 8.89 11.66
CA ALA A 6 57.59 8.82 11.64
C ALA A 6 57.13 7.68 10.73
N ARG A 7 57.01 6.49 11.31
CA ARG A 7 56.50 5.30 10.64
C ARG A 7 54.98 5.45 10.40
N GLU A 8 54.60 5.76 9.17
CA GLU A 8 53.20 5.73 8.75
C GLU A 8 52.61 4.32 9.00
N PRO A 9 51.42 4.21 9.61
CA PRO A 9 50.78 2.93 9.81
C PRO A 9 50.24 2.42 8.47
N GLU A 10 50.93 1.45 7.89
CA GLU A 10 50.46 0.68 6.75
C GLU A 10 49.14 -0.01 7.12
N ALA A 11 48.03 0.58 6.68
CA ALA A 11 46.70 0.07 6.94
C ALA A 11 46.58 -1.34 6.32
N SER A 12 46.51 -2.35 7.19
CA SER A 12 46.41 -3.76 6.85
C SER A 12 45.32 -4.02 5.79
N PRO A 13 45.56 -4.87 4.78
CA PRO A 13 44.62 -5.15 3.69
C PRO A 13 43.26 -5.69 4.20
N VAL A 14 43.24 -6.28 5.40
CA VAL A 14 42.04 -6.73 6.09
C VAL A 14 41.11 -5.56 6.44
N ALA A 15 41.67 -4.42 6.87
CA ALA A 15 40.90 -3.22 7.20
C ALA A 15 40.25 -2.61 5.95
N ARG A 16 40.96 -2.64 4.81
CA ARG A 16 40.43 -2.15 3.54
C ARG A 16 39.27 -3.00 3.04
N GLY A 17 39.36 -4.33 3.17
CA GLY A 17 38.26 -5.24 2.84
C GLY A 17 37.01 -5.01 3.70
N LEU A 18 37.20 -4.75 5.00
CA LEU A 18 36.11 -4.48 5.93
C LEU A 18 35.37 -3.17 5.57
N VAL A 19 36.11 -2.12 5.21
CA VAL A 19 35.54 -0.83 4.79
C VAL A 19 34.72 -0.98 3.50
N VAL A 20 35.20 -1.76 2.54
CA VAL A 20 34.46 -1.99 1.29
C VAL A 20 33.16 -2.78 1.56
N LEU A 21 33.21 -3.79 2.42
CA LEU A 21 32.04 -4.58 2.80
C LEU A 21 30.99 -3.73 3.53
N THR A 22 31.39 -2.85 4.45
CA THR A 22 30.45 -1.97 5.16
C THR A 22 29.80 -0.97 4.21
N LEU A 23 30.56 -0.38 3.29
CA LEU A 23 30.02 0.53 2.27
C LEU A 23 29.01 -0.16 1.34
N LEU A 24 29.29 -1.41 0.93
CA LEU A 24 28.35 -2.21 0.12
C LEU A 24 27.07 -2.53 0.90
N ALA A 25 27.18 -2.92 2.18
CA ALA A 25 26.02 -3.22 3.02
C ALA A 25 25.12 -1.98 3.21
N ILE A 26 25.73 -0.80 3.44
CA ILE A 26 25.00 0.48 3.55
C ILE A 26 24.28 0.79 2.23
N TRP A 27 24.95 0.61 1.10
CA TRP A 27 24.34 0.81 -0.22
C TRP A 27 23.14 -0.10 -0.47
N VAL A 28 23.25 -1.40 -0.14
CA VAL A 28 22.15 -2.35 -0.27
C VAL A 28 20.98 -1.97 0.64
N ALA A 29 21.26 -1.54 1.87
CA ALA A 29 20.23 -1.05 2.78
C ALA A 29 19.52 0.21 2.24
N LEU A 30 20.25 1.18 1.69
CA LEU A 30 19.67 2.38 1.07
C LEU A 30 18.79 2.04 -0.14
N LEU A 31 19.25 1.15 -1.03
CA LEU A 31 18.48 0.69 -2.18
C LEU A 31 17.21 -0.08 -1.76
N SER A 32 17.28 -0.85 -0.68
CA SER A 32 16.13 -1.60 -0.15
C SER A 32 15.05 -0.67 0.42
N ASN A 33 15.45 0.43 1.07
CA ASN A 33 14.52 1.44 1.57
C ASN A 33 13.82 2.21 0.43
N LEU A 34 14.50 2.42 -0.70
CA LEU A 34 13.90 3.09 -1.87
C LEU A 34 12.81 2.24 -2.55
N MET A 35 12.88 0.92 -2.45
CA MET A 35 11.92 -0.01 -3.08
C MET A 35 10.66 -0.24 -2.24
N TRP A 36 10.66 0.10 -0.95
CA TRP A 36 9.51 -0.17 -0.07
C TRP A 36 8.37 0.84 -0.26
N SER A 37 8.62 2.02 -0.82
CA SER A 37 7.62 3.09 -0.90
C SER A 37 6.53 2.90 -1.97
N SER A 38 6.53 1.80 -2.73
CA SER A 38 5.66 1.62 -3.90
C SER A 38 4.47 0.69 -3.69
N VAL A 39 4.05 0.41 -2.46
CA VAL A 39 2.78 -0.31 -2.24
C VAL A 39 1.61 0.65 -2.44
N ASP A 40 1.18 0.77 -3.69
CA ASP A 40 -0.10 1.35 -4.06
C ASP A 40 -1.21 0.50 -3.45
N SER A 41 -1.66 0.88 -2.25
CA SER A 41 -2.83 0.28 -1.60
C SER A 41 -4.09 0.77 -2.31
N THR A 42 -4.34 0.29 -3.53
CA THR A 42 -5.58 0.61 -4.24
C THR A 42 -6.68 -0.28 -3.67
N MET A 43 -7.55 0.27 -2.83
CA MET A 43 -8.79 -0.39 -2.42
C MET A 43 -9.86 -0.21 -3.50
N PHE A 44 -10.58 -1.31 -3.78
CA PHE A 44 -11.71 -1.33 -4.69
C PHE A 44 -13.00 -1.44 -3.89
N GLU A 45 -13.83 -0.40 -3.92
CA GLU A 45 -15.13 -0.43 -3.25
C GLU A 45 -16.23 -0.84 -4.25
N PRO A 46 -17.14 -1.77 -3.87
CA PRO A 46 -18.29 -2.10 -4.69
C PRO A 46 -19.30 -0.96 -4.66
N VAL A 47 -19.54 -0.32 -5.81
CA VAL A 47 -20.52 0.75 -5.95
C VAL A 47 -21.59 0.41 -6.97
N CYS A 48 -22.72 1.12 -6.92
CA CYS A 48 -23.82 0.90 -7.85
C CYS A 48 -23.46 1.33 -9.28
N PRO A 49 -23.84 0.54 -10.30
CA PRO A 49 -23.67 0.95 -11.68
C PRO A 49 -24.55 2.17 -11.99
N PRO A 50 -24.15 3.02 -12.97
CA PRO A 50 -24.97 4.14 -13.40
C PRO A 50 -26.31 3.65 -13.97
N VAL A 51 -27.40 4.28 -13.52
CA VAL A 51 -28.76 3.98 -13.98
C VAL A 51 -28.93 4.56 -15.38
N LYS A 52 -28.93 3.71 -16.42
CA LYS A 52 -29.14 4.14 -17.82
C LYS A 52 -30.60 4.23 -18.22
N ILE A 53 -31.48 3.53 -17.51
CA ILE A 53 -32.91 3.41 -17.82
C ILE A 53 -33.65 3.30 -16.50
N TYR A 54 -34.71 4.08 -16.30
CA TYR A 54 -35.59 3.93 -15.15
C TYR A 54 -36.30 2.58 -15.28
N GLY A 55 -36.02 1.69 -14.32
CA GLY A 55 -36.70 0.40 -14.24
C GLY A 55 -38.14 0.54 -13.74
N PRO A 56 -38.92 -0.55 -13.72
CA PRO A 56 -40.21 -0.56 -13.03
C PRO A 56 -40.01 -0.16 -11.57
N CYS A 57 -40.91 0.67 -11.06
CA CYS A 57 -40.85 1.12 -9.67
C CYS A 57 -41.21 -0.05 -8.75
N GLY A 58 -40.25 -0.48 -7.95
CA GLY A 58 -40.41 -1.60 -7.03
C GLY A 58 -39.23 -1.70 -6.06
N GLU A 59 -39.53 -2.14 -4.85
CA GLU A 59 -38.53 -2.39 -3.81
C GLU A 59 -38.17 -3.88 -3.83
N ASN A 60 -37.11 -4.24 -4.55
CA ASN A 60 -36.71 -5.63 -4.74
C ASN A 60 -35.58 -6.07 -3.80
N CYS A 61 -35.22 -5.24 -2.82
CA CYS A 61 -34.09 -5.48 -1.93
C CYS A 61 -34.48 -5.78 -0.47
N GLY A 62 -35.75 -6.01 -0.16
CA GLY A 62 -36.28 -6.01 1.22
C GLY A 62 -35.40 -6.72 2.27
N ALA A 63 -35.00 -7.98 2.02
CA ALA A 63 -34.16 -8.78 2.93
C ALA A 63 -32.65 -8.73 2.59
N GLY A 64 -32.24 -7.83 1.69
CA GLY A 64 -30.91 -7.80 1.08
C GLY A 64 -30.83 -8.58 -0.23
N CYS A 65 -29.66 -8.49 -0.86
CA CYS A 65 -29.36 -9.17 -2.12
C CYS A 65 -28.48 -10.39 -1.87
N ARG A 66 -28.65 -11.45 -2.67
CA ARG A 66 -27.73 -12.60 -2.64
C ARG A 66 -26.35 -12.15 -3.12
N PRO A 67 -25.25 -12.54 -2.46
CA PRO A 67 -23.91 -12.30 -2.97
C PRO A 67 -23.77 -12.87 -4.39
N PRO A 68 -23.11 -12.15 -5.33
CA PRO A 68 -22.31 -10.94 -5.15
C PRO A 68 -23.07 -9.62 -5.43
N LEU A 69 -24.40 -9.64 -5.46
CA LEU A 69 -25.21 -8.48 -5.83
C LEU A 69 -25.32 -7.49 -4.67
N ILE A 70 -25.38 -6.20 -5.00
CA ILE A 70 -25.66 -5.11 -4.05
C ILE A 70 -27.02 -4.47 -4.38
N CYS A 71 -27.67 -3.92 -3.36
CA CYS A 71 -28.93 -3.21 -3.57
C CYS A 71 -28.68 -1.80 -4.08
N CYS A 72 -29.18 -1.48 -5.27
CA CYS A 72 -28.97 -0.20 -5.94
C CYS A 72 -30.29 0.51 -6.24
N SER A 73 -30.28 1.84 -6.08
CA SER A 73 -31.39 2.67 -6.53
C SER A 73 -31.49 2.66 -8.06
N THR A 74 -32.71 2.50 -8.57
CA THR A 74 -33.03 2.60 -10.00
C THR A 74 -33.74 3.90 -10.34
N GLY A 75 -33.76 4.87 -9.41
CA GLY A 75 -34.47 6.15 -9.54
C GLY A 75 -35.79 6.17 -8.76
N CYS A 76 -36.73 5.28 -9.08
CA CYS A 76 -38.03 5.19 -8.38
C CYS A 76 -38.19 3.96 -7.47
N GLY A 77 -37.17 3.11 -7.39
CA GLY A 77 -37.16 1.92 -6.54
C GLY A 77 -35.74 1.42 -6.32
N ARG A 78 -35.62 0.19 -5.82
CA ARG A 78 -34.33 -0.46 -5.59
C ARG A 78 -34.32 -1.86 -6.18
N ALA A 79 -33.17 -2.25 -6.72
CA ALA A 79 -32.97 -3.56 -7.31
C ALA A 79 -31.58 -4.11 -7.02
N CYS A 80 -31.48 -5.43 -6.91
CA CYS A 80 -30.20 -6.12 -6.83
C CYS A 80 -29.47 -6.02 -8.18
N LYS A 81 -28.29 -5.41 -8.15
CA LYS A 81 -27.44 -5.22 -9.33
C LYS A 81 -26.02 -5.69 -9.01
N LEU A 82 -25.29 -6.07 -10.06
CA LEU A 82 -23.87 -6.35 -9.93
C LEU A 82 -23.15 -5.03 -9.62
N PRO A 83 -22.29 -5.00 -8.59
CA PRO A 83 -21.49 -3.82 -8.30
C PRO A 83 -20.50 -3.54 -9.43
N VAL A 84 -20.17 -2.27 -9.60
CA VAL A 84 -18.95 -1.87 -10.32
C VAL A 84 -17.90 -1.51 -9.28
N TYR A 85 -16.67 -1.95 -9.48
CA TYR A 85 -15.58 -1.67 -8.55
C TYR A 85 -14.90 -0.37 -8.95
N LYS A 86 -14.97 0.64 -8.09
CA LYS A 86 -14.24 1.89 -8.30
C LYS A 86 -12.99 1.91 -7.44
N LYS A 87 -11.91 2.48 -7.99
CA LYS A 87 -10.73 2.82 -7.21
C LYS A 87 -11.14 3.91 -6.23
N CYS A 88 -11.17 3.58 -4.96
CA CYS A 88 -11.28 4.58 -3.91
C CYS A 88 -9.84 4.93 -3.48
N PRO A 89 -9.47 6.21 -3.38
CA PRO A 89 -8.31 6.55 -2.57
C PRO A 89 -8.57 5.97 -1.17
N LEU A 90 -7.59 5.26 -0.61
CA LEU A 90 -7.71 4.75 0.75
C LEU A 90 -8.15 5.93 1.63
N PRO A 91 -9.23 5.82 2.42
CA PRO A 91 -9.35 6.75 3.53
C PRO A 91 -8.06 6.60 4.33
N GLU A 92 -7.36 7.71 4.62
CA GLU A 92 -6.36 7.72 5.69
C GLU A 92 -7.05 7.11 6.90
N LEU A 93 -6.77 5.85 7.17
CA LEU A 93 -7.39 5.15 8.28
C LEU A 93 -7.02 5.94 9.53
N PRO A 94 -7.99 6.54 10.25
CA PRO A 94 -7.67 7.06 11.57
C PRO A 94 -7.09 5.87 12.35
N PRO A 95 -6.01 6.07 13.13
CA PRO A 95 -5.35 4.98 13.82
C PRO A 95 -6.38 4.19 14.62
N HIS A 96 -6.62 2.94 14.20
CA HIS A 96 -7.56 2.08 14.90
C HIS A 96 -7.02 1.84 16.32
N PRO A 97 -7.82 2.08 17.38
CA PRO A 97 -7.37 1.94 18.77
C PRO A 97 -7.05 0.50 19.19
N TRP A 98 -7.23 -0.48 18.31
CA TRP A 98 -7.00 -1.90 18.61
C TRP A 98 -5.59 -2.39 18.29
N TYR A 99 -4.71 -1.56 17.70
CA TYR A 99 -3.33 -1.97 17.36
C TYR A 99 -2.30 -1.74 18.50
N TYR A 100 -2.78 -1.45 19.70
CA TYR A 100 -1.96 -1.38 20.92
C TYR A 100 -2.54 -2.33 21.97
N LYS A 101 -2.38 -3.65 21.77
CA LYS A 101 -2.32 -4.59 22.89
C LYS A 101 -1.66 -5.90 22.50
#